data_AF-A0A0F2L0S9-F1
#
_entry.id   AF-A0A0F2L0S9-F1
#
_cell.length_a   1.000
_cell.length_b   1.000
_cell.length_c   1.000
_cell.angle_alpha   90.00
_cell.angle_beta   90.00
_cell.angle_gamma   90.00
#
_symmetry.space_group_name_H-M   'P 1'
#
loop_
_entity.id
_entity.type
_entity.pdbx_description
1 polymer ?
#
loop_
_entity_poly.entity_id
_entity_poly.type
_entity_poly.pdbx_seq_one_letter_code
_entity_poly.pdbx_strand_id
1 'polypeptide(L)' 'MKASEVYFNRSPRSQHPHDHVAILVLDGSNWVRFRSFFEPGDAGVVILDAQVDGIDRIVVRAGCATQEVLERLCDGWA' A
#
# COMPACT_ATOMS: atom_id res chain seq x y z
N MET A 1 -5.53 -4.00 16.04
CA MET A 1 -4.75 -5.08 15.42
C MET A 1 -3.70 -4.43 14.55
N LYS A 2 -2.45 -4.88 14.62
CA LYS A 2 -1.39 -4.51 13.67
C LYS A 2 -1.39 -5.52 12.52
N ALA A 3 -1.50 -5.06 11.29
CA ALA A 3 -1.63 -5.95 10.13
C ALA A 3 -0.99 -5.32 8.87
N SER A 4 0.32 -5.23 8.86
CA SER A 4 1.10 -4.96 7.65
C SER A 4 2.21 -6.00 7.50
N GLU A 5 2.24 -6.70 6.37
CA GLU A 5 3.39 -7.52 5.99
C GLU A 5 4.09 -6.81 4.81
N VAL A 6 5.32 -6.36 5.04
CA VAL A 6 6.08 -5.58 4.05
C VAL A 6 6.82 -6.53 3.13
N TYR A 7 6.43 -6.57 1.85
CA TYR A 7 7.10 -7.36 0.82
C TYR A 7 7.86 -6.49 -0.17
N PHE A 8 9.19 -6.55 -0.11
CA PHE A 8 10.07 -5.81 -1.02
C PHE A 8 10.16 -6.52 -2.38
N ASN A 9 9.52 -5.98 -3.42
CA ASN A 9 9.80 -6.41 -4.78
C ASN A 9 10.89 -5.52 -5.40
N ARG A 10 12.16 -5.86 -5.22
CA ARG A 10 13.26 -5.29 -6.03
C ARG A 10 13.26 -5.93 -7.42
N SER A 11 12.12 -5.89 -8.13
CA SER A 11 12.09 -6.42 -9.49
C SER A 11 13.06 -5.59 -10.34
N PRO A 12 14.14 -6.18 -10.89
CA PRO A 12 15.07 -5.46 -11.76
C PRO A 12 14.43 -5.03 -13.09
N ARG A 13 13.13 -5.34 -13.30
CA ARG A 13 12.34 -5.00 -14.48
C ARG A 13 11.33 -3.88 -14.24
N SER A 14 11.20 -3.37 -13.02
CA SER A 14 10.28 -2.27 -12.75
C SER A 14 10.90 -0.98 -13.31
N GLN A 15 10.28 -0.44 -14.36
CA GLN A 15 10.71 0.77 -15.08
C GLN A 15 9.72 1.93 -14.88
N HIS A 16 8.89 1.86 -13.83
CA HIS A 16 7.82 2.82 -13.58
C HIS A 16 8.10 3.60 -12.28
N PRO A 17 7.55 4.82 -12.10
CA PRO A 17 7.86 5.70 -10.97
C PRO A 17 7.44 5.19 -9.58
N HIS A 18 7.12 3.90 -9.39
CA HIS A 18 6.64 3.29 -8.14
C HIS A 18 7.25 1.88 -7.92
N ASP A 19 8.57 1.79 -7.88
CA ASP A 19 9.32 0.52 -7.78
C ASP A 19 9.26 -0.13 -6.38
N HIS A 20 8.82 0.61 -5.36
CA HIS A 20 8.73 0.12 -3.99
C HIS A 20 7.29 -0.31 -3.70
N VAL A 21 7.06 -1.57 -3.30
CA VAL A 21 5.70 -2.07 -3.07
C VAL A 21 5.47 -2.36 -1.60
N ALA A 22 4.36 -1.90 -1.05
CA ALA A 22 3.83 -2.31 0.24
C ALA A 22 2.62 -3.23 0.05
N ILE A 23 2.47 -4.23 0.92
CA ILE A 23 1.24 -5.01 1.02
C ILE A 23 0.65 -4.72 2.40
N LEU A 24 -0.57 -4.17 2.41
CA LEU A 24 -1.28 -3.79 3.62
C LEU A 24 -2.50 -4.67 3.77
N VAL A 25 -2.79 -5.08 4.99
CA VAL A 25 -3.98 -5.86 5.31
C VAL A 25 -4.87 -4.99 6.17
N LEU A 26 -5.93 -4.46 5.56
CA LEU A 26 -6.82 -3.48 6.19
C LEU A 26 -8.19 -4.10 6.44
N ASP A 27 -8.87 -3.68 7.50
CA ASP A 27 -10.32 -3.89 7.62
C ASP A 27 -11.10 -2.91 6.72
N GLY A 28 -12.42 -3.12 6.57
CA GLY A 28 -13.25 -2.28 5.72
C GLY A 28 -13.21 -0.79 6.08
N SER A 29 -13.09 -0.45 7.36
CA SER A 29 -13.05 0.94 7.82
C SER A 29 -11.71 1.62 7.47
N ASN A 30 -10.60 0.90 7.67
CA ASN A 30 -9.26 1.37 7.36
C ASN A 30 -9.04 1.44 5.85
N TRP A 31 -9.65 0.55 5.07
CA TRP A 31 -9.66 0.65 3.60
C TRP A 31 -10.32 1.94 3.11
N VAL A 32 -11.50 2.30 3.62
CA VAL A 32 -12.19 3.54 3.21
C VAL A 32 -11.32 4.76 3.52
N ARG A 33 -10.67 4.78 4.69
CA ARG A 33 -9.72 5.85 5.07
C ARG A 33 -8.49 5.87 4.15
N PHE A 34 -7.89 4.72 3.90
CA PHE A 34 -6.71 4.57 3.06
C PHE A 34 -6.97 5.05 1.64
N ARG A 35 -8.05 4.57 1.04
CA ARG A 35 -8.48 4.95 -0.30
C ARG A 35 -8.73 6.47 -0.39
N SER A 36 -9.43 7.04 0.59
CA SER A 36 -9.72 8.49 0.61
C SER A 36 -8.45 9.35 0.75
N PHE A 37 -7.43 8.84 1.44
CA PHE A 37 -6.17 9.54 1.65
C PHE A 37 -5.29 9.54 0.39
N PHE A 38 -5.31 8.45 -0.39
CA PHE A 38 -4.42 8.27 -1.56
C PHE A 38 -5.12 8.40 -2.94
N GLU A 39 -6.45 8.49 -3.02
CA GLU A 39 -7.17 8.82 -4.27
C GLU A 39 -6.96 10.27 -4.77
N PRO A 40 -6.68 11.31 -3.97
CA PRO A 40 -6.48 12.65 -4.48
C PRO A 40 -4.99 12.95 -4.74
N GLY A 41 -4.45 12.51 -5.87
CA GLY A 41 -3.25 13.09 -6.50
C GLY A 41 -1.98 13.21 -5.63
N ASP A 42 -1.86 12.43 -4.57
CA ASP A 42 -0.74 12.54 -3.62
C ASP A 42 0.50 11.84 -4.18
N ALA A 43 1.62 12.58 -4.18
CA ALA A 43 2.69 12.48 -5.18
C ALA A 43 3.67 11.30 -5.00
N GLY A 44 3.31 10.27 -4.24
CA GLY A 44 4.25 9.22 -3.87
C GLY A 44 3.69 7.81 -3.75
N VAL A 45 2.37 7.63 -3.62
CA VAL A 45 1.75 6.31 -3.43
C VAL A 45 0.64 6.10 -4.45
N VAL A 46 0.66 4.95 -5.11
CA VAL A 46 -0.39 4.52 -6.05
C VAL A 46 -0.94 3.18 -5.60
N ILE A 47 -2.26 3.06 -5.56
CA ILE A 47 -2.92 1.78 -5.32
C ILE A 47 -2.82 0.95 -6.59
N LEU A 48 -2.05 -0.14 -6.55
CA LEU A 48 -1.83 -1.03 -7.70
C LEU A 48 -2.95 -2.07 -7.80
N ASP A 49 -3.38 -2.60 -6.66
CA ASP A 49 -4.45 -3.59 -6.55
C ASP A 49 -5.05 -3.59 -5.13
N ALA A 50 -6.31 -4.00 -4.99
CA ALA A 50 -6.96 -4.17 -3.70
C ALA A 50 -7.99 -5.32 -3.80
N GLN A 51 -7.81 -6.36 -2.98
CA GLN A 51 -8.64 -7.57 -3.01
C GLN A 51 -9.25 -7.85 -1.63
N VAL A 52 -10.47 -8.36 -1.62
CA VAL A 52 -11.14 -8.81 -0.39
C VAL A 52 -10.69 -10.24 -0.08
N ASP A 53 -10.14 -10.47 1.10
CA ASP A 53 -9.64 -11.77 1.60
C ASP A 53 -10.43 -12.24 2.83
N GLY A 54 -11.67 -12.67 2.63
CA GLY A 54 -12.56 -13.14 3.70
C GLY A 54 -13.55 -12.08 4.21
N ILE A 55 -14.06 -12.27 5.42
CA ILE A 55 -15.06 -11.39 6.03
C ILE A 55 -14.32 -10.23 6.69
N ASP A 56 -14.31 -9.08 6.04
CA ASP A 56 -13.75 -7.81 6.55
C ASP A 56 -12.21 -7.68 6.54
N ARG A 57 -11.55 -8.30 5.55
CA ARG A 57 -10.12 -8.14 5.32
C ARG A 57 -9.88 -7.76 3.86
N ILE A 58 -9.08 -6.73 3.65
CA ILE A 58 -8.75 -6.18 2.35
C ILE A 58 -7.23 -6.14 2.23
N VAL A 59 -6.70 -6.89 1.28
CA VAL A 59 -5.27 -6.90 0.95
C VAL A 59 -5.04 -5.85 -0.13
N VAL A 60 -4.30 -4.80 0.22
CA VAL A 60 -3.98 -3.68 -0.65
C VAL A 60 -2.52 -3.76 -1.06
N ARG A 61 -2.27 -3.70 -2.36
CA ARG A 61 -0.93 -3.58 -2.92
C ARG A 61 -0.71 -2.13 -3.35
N ALA A 62 0.20 -1.44 -2.68
CA ALA A 62 0.51 -0.03 -2.93
C ALA A 62 1.93 0.14 -3.48
N GLY A 63 2.07 0.80 -4.62
CA GLY A 63 3.35 1.22 -5.19
C GLY A 63 3.77 2.56 -4.62
N CYS A 64 5.04 2.72 -4.29
CA CYS A 64 5.63 3.87 -3.62
C CYS A 64 6.79 4.39 -4.48
N ALA A 65 6.88 5.71 -4.64
CA ALA A 65 7.86 6.35 -5.51
C ALA A 65 9.29 6.28 -4.97
N THR A 66 9.45 6.21 -3.65
CA THR A 66 10.75 6.09 -2.99
C THR A 66 10.65 5.13 -1.80
N GLN A 67 11.80 4.67 -1.33
CA GLN A 67 11.89 3.86 -0.11
C GLN A 67 11.39 4.62 1.13
N GLU A 68 11.68 5.92 1.25
CA GLU A 68 11.21 6.74 2.38
C GLU A 68 9.68 6.81 2.43
N VAL A 69 9.03 6.90 1.27
CA VAL A 69 7.55 6.88 1.18
C VAL A 69 7.01 5.51 1.61
N LEU A 70 7.66 4.42 1.20
CA LEU A 70 7.29 3.06 1.64
C LEU A 70 7.40 2.90 3.15
N GLU A 71 8.50 3.34 3.76
CA GLU A 71 8.74 3.23 5.21
C GLU A 71 7.69 4.03 5.99
N ARG A 72 7.42 5.27 5.59
CA ARG A 72 6.36 6.10 6.20
C ARG A 72 4.96 5.50 6.04
N LEU A 73 4.68 4.88 4.89
CA LEU A 73 3.41 4.21 4.63
C LEU A 73 3.24 3.01 5.57
N CYS A 74 4.28 2.19 5.71
CA CYS A 74 4.26 1.07 6.64
C CYS A 74 4.10 1.56 8.08
N ASP A 75 4.89 2.52 8.55
CA ASP A 75 4.80 3.02 9.93
C ASP A 75 3.43 3.63 10.27
N GLY A 76 2.79 4.29 9.31
CA GLY A 76 1.47 4.92 9.51
C GLY A 76 0.29 3.94 9.52
N TRP A 77 0.46 2.75 8.94
CA TRP A 77 -0.63 1.79 8.70
C TRP A 77 -0.35 0.37 9.24
N ALA A 78 0.83 0.14 9.85
CA ALA A 78 1.28 -1.11 10.46
C ALA A 78 0.68 -1.42 11.84
#